data_AF-A0A378VPF7-F1
#
_entry.id   AF-A0A378VPF7-F1
#
_cell.length_a   1.000
_cell.length_b   1.000
_cell.length_c   1.000
_cell.angle_alpha   90.00
_cell.angle_beta   90.00
_cell.angle_gamma   90.00
#
_symmetry.space_group_name_H-M   'P 1'
#
loop_
_entity.id
_entity.type
_entity.pdbx_description
1 polymer ?
#
loop_
_entity_poly.entity_id
_entity_poly.type
_entity_poly.pdbx_seq_one_letter_code
_entity_poly.pdbx_strand_id
1 'polypeptide(L)'
;MLNDVLRFWDSAGLGDGKEADRAHRQKLIDVLSKTYTHSDGQWGWIDLVFVILDGSSRDLGTAYDLLRDVILKMIDPDRVVVAINQADMAMKGRYWDKVLHQPQPNLQQFLDEKAESVQKRILEATGLQISRPVYYSAYENYHLEEIMDAVINHIPVCRRKMHTPR
;
A
#
# COMPACT_ATOMS: atom_id res chain seq x y z
N MET A 1 -24.82 -2.93 -0.67
CA MET A 1 -23.78 -3.65 -1.45
C MET A 1 -22.41 -3.06 -1.10
N LEU A 2 -21.29 -3.69 -1.46
CA LEU A 2 -19.93 -3.22 -1.12
C LEU A 2 -19.68 -1.73 -1.49
N ASN A 3 -20.33 -1.23 -2.54
CA ASN A 3 -20.27 0.17 -2.98
C ASN A 3 -20.83 1.18 -1.95
N ASP A 4 -21.68 0.75 -1.02
CA ASP A 4 -22.24 1.63 0.01
C ASP A 4 -21.25 1.84 1.17
N VAL A 5 -20.26 0.95 1.30
CA VAL A 5 -19.33 0.88 2.44
C VAL A 5 -17.86 1.11 2.07
N LEU A 6 -17.49 0.98 0.79
CA LEU A 6 -16.13 1.17 0.30
C LEU A 6 -16.06 2.30 -0.73
N ARG A 7 -15.18 3.28 -0.49
CA ARG A 7 -14.92 4.39 -1.41
C ARG A 7 -13.41 4.53 -1.62
N PHE A 8 -12.99 4.40 -2.88
CA PHE A 8 -11.59 4.60 -3.24
C PHE A 8 -11.30 6.08 -3.45
N TRP A 9 -10.22 6.55 -2.83
CA TRP A 9 -9.67 7.88 -3.03
C TRP A 9 -8.34 7.72 -3.74
N ASP A 10 -8.32 8.02 -5.03
CA ASP A 10 -7.08 7.97 -5.78
C ASP A 10 -6.23 9.23 -5.51
N SER A 11 -4.93 9.04 -5.39
CA SER A 11 -3.96 10.11 -5.21
C SER A 11 -3.04 10.15 -6.43
N ALA A 12 -2.67 11.35 -6.89
CA ALA A 12 -1.70 11.47 -7.98
C ALA A 12 -0.42 10.69 -7.64
N GLY A 13 0.11 9.89 -8.57
CA GLY A 13 1.32 9.10 -8.34
C GLY A 13 2.55 9.92 -7.96
N LEU A 14 3.60 9.24 -7.51
CA LEU A 14 4.91 9.86 -7.33
C LEU A 14 5.41 10.37 -8.68
N GLY A 15 5.75 11.66 -8.75
CA GLY A 15 6.22 12.32 -9.97
C GLY A 15 7.74 12.46 -9.95
N ASP A 16 8.35 12.55 -11.14
CA ASP A 16 9.80 12.73 -11.24
C ASP A 16 10.21 14.12 -10.72
N GLY A 17 10.91 14.14 -9.58
CA GLY A 17 11.62 15.32 -9.07
C GLY A 17 11.29 15.68 -7.62
N LYS A 18 12.27 16.30 -6.94
CA LYS A 18 12.17 16.66 -5.51
C LYS A 18 10.98 17.55 -5.17
N GLU A 19 10.59 18.46 -6.08
CA GLU A 19 9.43 19.33 -5.87
C GLU A 19 8.12 18.56 -5.99
N ALA A 20 8.03 17.62 -6.94
CA ALA A 20 6.88 16.74 -7.10
C ALA A 20 6.71 15.83 -5.88
N ASP A 21 7.81 15.26 -5.36
CA ASP A 21 7.82 14.46 -4.14
C ASP A 21 7.35 15.26 -2.92
N ARG A 22 7.83 16.50 -2.77
CA ARG A 22 7.41 17.39 -1.68
C ARG A 22 5.93 17.74 -1.78
N ALA A 23 5.46 18.11 -2.98
CA ALA A 23 4.05 18.42 -3.20
C ALA A 23 3.15 17.20 -2.96
N HIS A 24 3.59 16.02 -3.37
CA HIS A 24 2.87 14.77 -3.15
C HIS A 24 2.80 14.43 -1.66
N ARG A 25 3.91 14.53 -0.92
CA ARG A 25 3.91 14.38 0.55
C ARG A 25 2.94 15.32 1.24
N GLN A 26 2.94 16.61 0.87
CA GLN A 26 2.03 17.58 1.48
C GLN A 26 0.56 17.23 1.20
N LYS A 27 0.23 16.86 -0.04
CA LYS A 27 -1.14 16.42 -0.38
C LYS A 27 -1.58 15.21 0.44
N LEU A 28 -0.68 14.25 0.66
CA LEU A 28 -0.98 13.08 1.46
C LEU A 28 -1.22 13.45 2.93
N ILE A 29 -0.38 14.32 3.50
CA ILE A 29 -0.56 14.87 4.85
C ILE A 29 -1.92 15.57 4.94
N ASP A 30 -2.24 16.43 3.98
CA ASP A 30 -3.50 17.17 3.97
C ASP A 30 -4.70 16.22 3.94
N VAL A 31 -4.67 15.20 3.07
CA VAL A 31 -5.74 14.19 2.96
C VAL A 31 -5.87 13.34 4.22
N LEU A 32 -4.78 12.84 4.79
CA LEU A 32 -4.81 12.03 6.01
C LEU A 32 -5.19 12.84 7.26
N SER A 33 -4.97 14.16 7.23
CA SER A 33 -5.36 15.12 8.27
C SER A 33 -6.82 15.56 8.18
N LYS A 34 -7.50 15.32 7.05
CA LYS A 34 -8.93 15.67 6.91
C LYS A 34 -9.75 14.92 7.94
N THR A 35 -10.73 15.63 8.49
CA THR A 35 -11.66 15.10 9.48
C THR A 35 -13.11 15.42 9.12
N TYR A 36 -14.04 14.71 9.74
CA TYR A 36 -15.45 15.04 9.76
C TYR A 36 -16.01 14.96 11.18
N THR A 37 -17.09 15.69 11.42
CA THR A 37 -17.83 15.63 12.68
C THR A 37 -18.99 14.65 12.54
N HIS A 38 -19.13 13.78 13.53
CA HIS A 38 -20.28 12.92 13.72
C HIS A 38 -20.88 13.18 15.12
N SER A 39 -22.06 12.64 15.41
CA SER A 39 -22.75 12.86 16.69
C SER A 39 -21.93 12.45 17.92
N ASP A 40 -20.97 11.54 17.74
CA ASP A 40 -20.10 10.99 18.79
C ASP A 40 -18.67 11.54 18.78
N GLY A 41 -18.34 12.52 17.93
CA GLY A 41 -17.03 13.18 17.94
C GLY A 41 -16.48 13.58 16.56
N GLN A 42 -15.19 13.88 16.52
CA GLN A 42 -14.45 14.19 15.29
C GLN A 42 -13.59 12.99 14.88
N TRP A 43 -13.68 12.60 13.60
CA TRP A 43 -13.08 11.38 13.07
C TRP A 43 -12.26 11.68 11.82
N GLY A 44 -11.27 10.84 11.54
CA GLY A 44 -10.47 10.92 10.33
C GLY A 44 -11.29 10.60 9.07
N TRP A 45 -11.01 11.30 7.97
CA TRP A 45 -11.73 11.13 6.71
C TRP A 45 -11.35 9.86 5.94
N ILE A 46 -10.07 9.50 5.98
CA ILE A 46 -9.53 8.26 5.41
C ILE A 46 -9.41 7.22 6.51
N ASP A 47 -9.95 6.03 6.29
CA ASP A 47 -9.97 4.94 7.28
C ASP A 47 -8.90 3.86 7.03
N LEU A 48 -8.48 3.69 5.78
CA LEU A 48 -7.50 2.71 5.30
C LEU A 48 -6.64 3.34 4.20
N VAL A 49 -5.36 2.97 4.15
CA VAL A 49 -4.43 3.38 3.07
C VAL A 49 -3.94 2.13 2.34
N PHE A 50 -4.14 2.12 1.02
CA PHE A 50 -3.62 1.08 0.13
C PHE A 50 -2.40 1.60 -0.63
N VAL A 51 -1.23 1.04 -0.34
CA VAL A 51 0.05 1.44 -0.93
C VAL A 51 0.48 0.43 -1.97
N ILE A 52 0.60 0.87 -3.22
CA ILE A 52 1.01 0.03 -4.34
C ILE A 52 2.48 0.31 -4.66
N LEU A 53 3.31 -0.71 -4.51
CA LEU A 53 4.72 -0.72 -4.90
C LEU A 53 4.88 -1.32 -6.30
N ASP A 54 5.88 -0.85 -7.04
CA ASP A 54 6.21 -1.40 -8.36
C ASP A 54 7.14 -2.62 -8.22
N GLY A 55 6.64 -3.79 -8.62
CA GLY A 55 7.36 -5.05 -8.65
C GLY A 55 8.49 -5.08 -9.68
N SER A 56 8.36 -4.35 -10.80
CA SER A 56 9.39 -4.23 -11.84
C SER A 56 10.54 -3.31 -11.43
N SER A 57 10.25 -2.34 -10.56
CA SER A 57 11.24 -1.38 -10.09
C SER A 57 12.24 -2.02 -9.12
N ARG A 58 13.50 -1.59 -9.24
CA ARG A 58 14.57 -1.83 -8.27
C ARG A 58 14.62 -0.75 -7.19
N ASP A 59 14.12 0.44 -7.51
CA ASP A 59 14.10 1.58 -6.60
C ASP A 59 12.70 1.74 -6.01
N LEU A 60 12.62 1.47 -4.71
CA LEU A 60 11.42 1.64 -3.89
C LEU A 60 11.67 2.70 -2.80
N GLY A 61 12.78 3.44 -2.87
CA GLY A 61 13.22 4.37 -1.83
C GLY A 61 12.19 5.45 -1.52
N THR A 62 11.71 6.15 -2.54
CA THR A 62 10.70 7.22 -2.37
C THR A 62 9.39 6.70 -1.77
N ALA A 63 8.94 5.52 -2.20
CA ALA A 63 7.73 4.90 -1.66
C ALA A 63 7.90 4.50 -0.18
N TYR A 64 9.05 3.93 0.18
CA TYR A 64 9.36 3.62 1.58
C TYR A 64 9.48 4.86 2.44
N ASP A 65 10.13 5.91 1.95
CA ASP A 65 10.28 7.16 2.66
C ASP A 65 8.91 7.79 2.95
N LEU A 66 7.99 7.77 1.98
CA LEU A 66 6.62 8.24 2.17
C LEU A 66 5.83 7.38 3.17
N LEU A 67 5.98 6.06 3.08
CA LEU A 67 5.32 5.13 3.99
C LEU A 67 5.82 5.32 5.44
N ARG A 68 7.14 5.39 5.64
CA ARG A 68 7.80 5.61 6.94
C ARG A 68 7.50 6.99 7.52
N ASP A 69 7.65 8.04 6.72
CA ASP A 69 7.69 9.40 7.25
C ASP A 69 6.33 10.09 7.31
N VAL A 70 5.35 9.58 6.56
CA VAL A 70 4.02 10.18 6.46
C VAL A 70 2.95 9.18 6.87
N ILE A 71 2.77 8.10 6.11
CA ILE A 71 1.63 7.19 6.31
C ILE A 71 1.64 6.61 7.72
N LEU A 72 2.70 5.89 8.09
CA LEU A 72 2.80 5.19 9.37
C LEU A 72 2.95 6.12 10.60
N LYS A 73 3.07 7.44 10.40
CA LYS A 73 2.99 8.43 11.48
C LYS A 73 1.58 8.95 11.72
N MET A 74 0.67 8.77 10.75
CA MET A 74 -0.67 9.37 10.75
C MET A 74 -1.79 8.34 10.81
N ILE A 75 -1.52 7.09 10.42
CA ILE A 75 -2.46 5.99 10.45
C ILE A 75 -1.79 4.74 11.03
N ASP A 76 -2.58 3.98 11.80
CA ASP A 76 -2.13 2.73 12.43
C ASP A 76 -1.77 1.68 11.36
N PRO A 77 -0.76 0.81 11.62
CA PRO A 77 -0.28 -0.16 10.64
C PRO A 77 -1.33 -1.21 10.23
N ASP A 78 -2.31 -1.50 11.09
CA ASP A 78 -3.44 -2.40 10.81
C ASP A 78 -4.43 -1.81 9.79
N ARG A 79 -4.30 -0.52 9.48
CA ARG A 79 -5.08 0.20 8.46
C ARG A 79 -4.25 0.52 7.21
N VAL A 80 -3.07 -0.09 7.07
CA VAL A 80 -2.20 0.07 5.92
C VAL A 80 -2.04 -1.28 5.21
N VAL A 81 -2.51 -1.34 3.97
CA VAL A 81 -2.30 -2.48 3.09
C VAL A 81 -1.20 -2.13 2.10
N VAL A 82 -0.13 -2.92 2.07
CA VAL A 82 0.94 -2.76 1.08
C VAL A 82 0.84 -3.88 0.05
N ALA A 83 0.89 -3.52 -1.22
CA ALA A 83 0.88 -4.47 -2.32
C ALA A 83 2.03 -4.20 -3.29
N ILE A 84 2.44 -5.24 -4.03
CA ILE A 84 3.47 -5.16 -5.06
C ILE A 84 2.84 -5.52 -6.39
N ASN A 85 2.52 -4.51 -7.21
CA ASN A 85 1.97 -4.72 -8.54
C ASN A 85 3.06 -5.13 -9.54
N GLN A 86 2.68 -5.47 -10.77
CA GLN A 86 3.60 -5.86 -11.85
C GLN A 86 4.47 -7.08 -11.49
N ALA A 87 3.87 -8.05 -10.81
CA ALA A 87 4.52 -9.33 -10.50
C ALA A 87 5.07 -10.03 -11.75
N ASP A 88 4.37 -9.91 -12.87
CA ASP A 88 4.74 -10.40 -14.20
C ASP A 88 6.02 -9.75 -14.74
N MET A 89 6.32 -8.51 -14.36
CA MET A 89 7.48 -7.76 -14.84
C MET A 89 8.67 -7.74 -13.87
N ALA A 90 8.54 -8.30 -12.67
CA ALA A 90 9.53 -8.16 -11.59
C ALA A 90 10.95 -8.65 -11.94
N MET A 91 11.05 -9.73 -12.73
CA MET A 91 12.30 -10.23 -13.31
C MET A 91 12.44 -9.89 -14.80
N LYS A 92 11.98 -8.71 -15.22
CA LYS A 92 11.90 -8.27 -16.62
C LYS A 92 11.09 -9.25 -17.51
N GLY A 93 10.00 -9.79 -16.98
CA GLY A 93 9.17 -10.77 -17.67
C GLY A 93 9.72 -12.20 -17.69
N ARG A 94 10.92 -12.45 -17.15
CA ARG A 94 11.49 -13.81 -17.12
C ARG A 94 10.74 -14.65 -16.11
N TYR A 95 10.57 -15.93 -16.45
CA TYR A 95 9.91 -16.92 -15.61
C TYR A 95 8.42 -16.58 -15.32
N TRP A 96 7.80 -15.72 -16.14
CA TRP A 96 6.36 -15.59 -16.19
C TRP A 96 5.78 -16.59 -17.21
N ASP A 97 4.83 -17.40 -16.79
CA ASP A 97 4.08 -18.27 -17.69
C ASP A 97 2.93 -17.48 -18.31
N LYS A 98 3.05 -17.15 -19.60
CA LYS A 98 2.05 -16.40 -20.36
C LYS A 98 0.79 -17.19 -20.70
N VAL A 99 0.84 -18.52 -20.60
CA VAL A 99 -0.31 -19.38 -20.88
C VAL A 99 -1.15 -19.55 -19.62
N LEU A 100 -0.48 -19.76 -18.48
CA LEU A 100 -1.14 -19.94 -17.19
C LEU A 100 -1.33 -18.63 -16.41
N HIS A 101 -0.80 -17.50 -16.91
CA HIS A 101 -0.85 -16.19 -16.25
C HIS A 101 -0.34 -16.21 -14.80
N GLN A 102 0.79 -16.88 -14.58
CA GLN A 102 1.35 -17.09 -13.24
C GLN A 102 2.88 -17.14 -13.25
N PRO A 103 3.55 -16.88 -12.12
CA PRO A 103 4.99 -17.01 -12.03
C PRO A 103 5.41 -18.48 -11.97
N GLN A 104 6.51 -18.81 -12.65
CA GLN A 104 7.22 -20.07 -12.45
C GLN A 104 7.99 -20.03 -11.12
N PRO A 105 8.46 -21.17 -10.58
CA PRO A 105 9.04 -21.26 -9.24
C PRO A 105 10.13 -20.23 -8.92
N ASN A 106 11.00 -19.91 -9.89
CA ASN A 106 12.06 -18.91 -9.71
C ASN A 106 11.51 -17.48 -9.50
N LEU A 107 10.49 -17.09 -10.26
CA LEU A 107 9.86 -15.77 -10.09
C LEU A 107 8.99 -15.73 -8.84
N GLN A 108 8.32 -16.83 -8.53
CA GLN A 108 7.54 -16.99 -7.30
C GLN A 108 8.42 -16.77 -6.07
N GLN A 109 9.56 -17.48 -5.97
CA GLN A 109 10.53 -17.29 -4.90
C GLN A 109 11.05 -15.84 -4.84
N PHE A 110 11.38 -15.24 -5.98
CA PHE A 110 11.82 -13.86 -6.03
C PHE A 110 10.78 -12.87 -5.48
N LEU A 111 9.50 -13.06 -5.84
CA LEU A 111 8.40 -12.23 -5.36
C LEU A 111 8.17 -12.43 -3.85
N ASP A 112 8.31 -13.66 -3.36
CA ASP A 112 8.18 -13.98 -1.94
C ASP A 112 9.28 -13.31 -1.11
N GLU A 113 10.53 -13.43 -1.54
CA GLU A 113 11.68 -12.76 -0.92
C GLU A 113 11.53 -11.22 -0.98
N LYS A 114 10.99 -10.69 -2.08
CA LYS A 114 10.73 -9.25 -2.23
C LYS A 114 9.67 -8.76 -1.23
N ALA A 115 8.58 -9.50 -1.05
CA ALA A 115 7.54 -9.17 -0.07
C ALA A 115 8.08 -9.20 1.37
N GLU A 116 8.85 -10.22 1.72
CA GLU A 116 9.50 -10.33 3.04
C GLU A 116 10.49 -9.18 3.28
N SER A 117 11.29 -8.84 2.27
CA SER A 117 12.25 -7.74 2.33
C SER A 117 11.56 -6.39 2.56
N VAL A 118 10.45 -6.12 1.88
CA VAL A 118 9.62 -4.93 2.09
C VAL A 118 9.15 -4.85 3.54
N GLN A 119 8.52 -5.93 4.04
CA GLN A 119 7.99 -5.98 5.40
C GLN A 119 9.09 -5.74 6.45
N LYS A 120 10.22 -6.42 6.30
CA LYS A 120 11.37 -6.31 7.20
C LYS A 120 11.95 -4.90 7.23
N ARG A 121 12.14 -4.26 6.06
CA ARG A 121 12.66 -2.90 5.98
C ARG A 121 11.75 -1.88 6.66
N ILE A 122 10.44 -2.04 6.53
CA ILE A 122 9.46 -1.16 7.18
C ILE A 122 9.55 -1.32 8.70
N LEU A 123 9.61 -2.56 9.19
CA LEU A 123 9.79 -2.84 10.62
C LEU A 123 11.10 -2.25 11.15
N GLU A 124 12.22 -2.45 10.45
CA GLU A 124 13.52 -1.92 10.84
C GLU A 124 13.55 -0.37 10.86
N ALA A 125 12.86 0.27 9.91
CA ALA A 125 12.87 1.73 9.77
C ALA A 125 11.88 2.45 10.68
N THR A 126 10.80 1.78 11.11
CA THR A 126 9.68 2.41 11.84
C THR A 126 9.45 1.83 13.23
N GLY A 127 9.94 0.61 13.49
CA GLY A 127 9.56 -0.20 14.65
C GLY A 127 8.13 -0.75 14.58
N LEU A 128 7.39 -0.52 13.49
CA LEU A 128 6.01 -0.96 13.30
C LEU A 128 5.95 -2.15 12.34
N GLN A 129 5.20 -3.18 12.73
CA GLN A 129 4.94 -4.33 11.90
C GLN A 129 3.68 -4.10 11.07
N ILE A 130 3.81 -4.28 9.74
CA ILE A 130 2.67 -4.33 8.82
C ILE A 130 2.39 -5.77 8.39
N SER A 131 1.21 -6.01 7.81
CA SER A 131 0.91 -7.24 7.09
C SER A 131 1.90 -7.50 5.97
N ARG A 132 2.19 -8.77 5.68
CA ARG A 132 3.09 -9.14 4.58
C ARG A 132 2.51 -8.60 3.26
N PRO A 133 3.29 -7.88 2.45
CA PRO A 133 2.81 -7.38 1.17
C PRO A 133 2.34 -8.50 0.25
N VAL A 134 1.21 -8.29 -0.40
CA VAL A 134 0.69 -9.20 -1.43
C VAL A 134 1.20 -8.72 -2.79
N TYR A 135 1.82 -9.59 -3.56
CA TYR A 135 2.19 -9.29 -4.95
C TYR A 135 1.12 -9.79 -5.91
N TYR A 136 0.90 -9.03 -6.97
CA TYR A 136 -0.14 -9.29 -7.95
C TYR A 136 0.24 -8.71 -9.32
N SER A 137 -0.47 -9.13 -10.36
CA SER A 137 -0.45 -8.46 -11.65
C SER A 137 -1.85 -8.02 -12.04
N ALA A 138 -2.08 -6.72 -12.02
CA ALA A 138 -3.32 -6.15 -12.55
C ALA A 138 -3.50 -6.45 -14.05
N TYR A 139 -2.39 -6.50 -14.80
CA TYR A 139 -2.41 -6.72 -16.25
C TYR A 139 -2.75 -8.16 -16.60
N GLU A 140 -2.16 -9.12 -15.89
CA GLU A 140 -2.32 -10.55 -16.15
C GLU A 140 -3.46 -11.18 -15.32
N ASN A 141 -4.19 -10.39 -14.53
CA ASN A 141 -5.24 -10.86 -13.63
C ASN A 141 -4.75 -11.93 -12.62
N TYR A 142 -3.51 -11.77 -12.13
CA TYR A 142 -2.89 -12.69 -11.16
C TYR A 142 -2.99 -12.13 -9.75
N HIS A 143 -3.42 -12.96 -8.80
CA HIS A 143 -3.58 -12.65 -7.37
C HIS A 143 -4.51 -11.48 -7.04
N LEU A 144 -5.51 -11.19 -7.89
CA LEU A 144 -6.46 -10.12 -7.58
C LEU A 144 -7.38 -10.46 -6.40
N GLU A 145 -7.76 -11.74 -6.24
CA GLU A 145 -8.61 -12.18 -5.13
C GLU A 145 -7.87 -11.99 -3.80
N GLU A 146 -6.60 -12.37 -3.73
CA GLU A 146 -5.73 -12.25 -2.56
C GLU A 146 -5.52 -10.78 -2.17
N ILE A 147 -5.42 -9.88 -3.14
CA ILE A 147 -5.36 -8.43 -2.88
C ILE A 147 -6.68 -7.91 -2.31
N MET A 148 -7.81 -8.35 -2.88
CA MET A 148 -9.12 -7.95 -2.41
C MET A 148 -9.38 -8.48 -0.99
N ASP A 149 -9.01 -9.73 -0.71
CA ASP A 149 -9.08 -10.32 0.62
C ASP A 149 -8.19 -9.56 1.60
N ALA A 150 -6.97 -9.18 1.20
CA ALA A 150 -6.11 -8.33 2.02
C ALA A 150 -6.78 -6.99 2.36
N VAL A 151 -7.38 -6.32 1.37
CA VAL A 151 -8.12 -5.06 1.61
C VAL A 151 -9.29 -5.27 2.55
N ILE A 152 -10.13 -6.29 2.31
CA ILE A 152 -11.30 -6.61 3.12
C ILE A 152 -10.90 -6.89 4.57
N ASN A 153 -9.84 -7.67 4.79
CA ASN A 153 -9.34 -8.00 6.12
C ASN A 153 -8.80 -6.78 6.90
N HIS A 154 -8.47 -5.69 6.21
CA HIS A 154 -8.05 -4.43 6.85
C HIS A 154 -9.19 -3.40 6.94
N ILE A 155 -10.39 -3.68 6.41
CA ILE A 155 -11.53 -2.77 6.57
C ILE A 155 -11.80 -2.61 8.07
N PRO A 156 -11.70 -1.39 8.60
CA PRO A 156 -11.77 -1.19 10.03
C PRO A 156 -13.20 -1.32 10.54
N VAL A 157 -13.34 -1.94 11.71
CA VAL A 157 -14.64 -2.09 12.40
C VAL A 157 -15.11 -0.81 13.09
N CYS A 158 -14.24 0.18 13.25
CA CYS A 158 -14.52 1.44 13.92
C CYS A 158 -13.91 2.63 13.18
N ARG A 159 -14.52 3.81 13.34
CA ARG A 159 -14.04 5.07 12.77
C ARG A 159 -12.62 5.37 13.26
N ARG A 160 -11.76 5.85 12.37
CA ARG A 160 -10.40 6.25 12.77
C ARG A 160 -10.42 7.48 13.69
N LYS A 161 -9.85 7.33 14.88
CA LYS A 161 -9.54 8.48 15.75
C LYS A 161 -8.29 9.18 15.23
N MET A 162 -8.29 10.51 15.27
CA MET A 162 -7.08 11.26 14.96
C MET A 162 -6.05 11.02 16.07
N HIS A 163 -4.82 10.74 15.67
CA HIS A 163 -3.71 10.70 16.61
C HIS A 163 -3.61 12.07 17.27
N THR A 164 -3.68 12.11 18.60
CA THR A 164 -3.28 13.30 19.34
C THR A 164 -1.75 13.39 19.18
N PRO A 165 -1.20 14.51 18.72
CA PRO A 165 0.26 14.64 18.63
C PRO A 165 0.85 14.36 20.01
N ARG A 166 1.83 13.45 20.07
CA ARG A 166 2.65 13.22 21.26
C ARG A 166 3.57 14.40 21.51
#